data_AF-A0A8J7VGI2-F1
#
_entry.id   AF-A0A8J7VGI2-F1
#
_cell.length_a   1.000
_cell.length_b   1.000
_cell.length_c   1.000
_cell.angle_alpha   90.00
_cell.angle_beta   90.00
_cell.angle_gamma   90.00
#
_symmetry.space_group_name_H-M   'P 1'
#
loop_
_entity.id
_entity.type
_entity.pdbx_description
1 polymer ?
#
loop_
_entity_poly.entity_id
_entity_poly.type
_entity_poly.pdbx_seq_one_letter_code
_entity_poly.pdbx_strand_id
1 'polypeptide(L)' 'MKKVVIYTSSTCSHCHHAMEYLDSKNIPYEEKNVSKDPEARKYLLQKKILGVPAIYIDDELIMGFDEAKINELLGI' A
#
# COMPACT_ATOMS: atom_id res chain seq x y z
N MET A 1 0.06 3.52 -17.58
CA MET A 1 0.34 2.47 -16.59
C MET A 1 0.25 3.13 -15.23
N LYS A 2 -0.66 2.69 -14.34
CA LYS A 2 -0.75 3.27 -12.99
C LYS A 2 0.41 2.74 -12.16
N LYS A 3 1.19 3.62 -11.55
CA LYS A 3 2.29 3.19 -10.68
C LYS A 3 1.72 2.86 -9.31
N VAL A 4 1.73 1.58 -8.93
CA VAL A 4 1.29 1.17 -7.60
C VAL A 4 2.49 0.99 -6.68
N VAL A 5 2.48 1.62 -5.51
CA VAL A 5 3.50 1.45 -4.48
C VAL A 5 2.80 1.11 -3.17
N ILE A 6 3.05 -0.07 -2.63
CA ILE A 6 2.46 -0.51 -1.37
C ILE A 6 3.49 -0.44 -0.25
N TYR A 7 3.14 0.29 0.81
CA TYR A 7 3.90 0.36 2.03
C TYR A 7 3.36 -0.67 3.03
N THR A 8 4.18 -1.68 3.30
CA THR A 8 3.85 -2.80 4.18
C THR A 8 4.73 -2.78 5.43
N SER A 9 4.33 -3.53 6.46
CA SER A 9 5.16 -3.78 7.64
C SER A 9 5.20 -5.28 7.91
N SER A 10 6.39 -5.81 8.21
CA SER A 10 6.60 -7.24 8.51
C SER A 10 5.78 -7.77 9.69
N THR A 11 5.23 -6.89 10.52
CA THR A 11 4.44 -7.25 11.70
C THR A 11 2.92 -7.14 11.51
N CYS A 12 2.43 -6.81 10.31
CA CYS A 12 0.99 -6.61 10.06
C CYS A 12 0.40 -7.64 9.11
N SER A 13 -0.50 -8.49 9.64
CA SER A 13 -1.27 -9.48 8.87
C SER A 13 -2.07 -8.85 7.72
N HIS A 14 -2.56 -7.61 7.89
CA HIS A 14 -3.30 -6.86 6.87
C HIS A 14 -2.46 -6.52 5.62
N CYS A 15 -1.13 -6.47 5.74
CA CYS A 15 -0.26 -6.20 4.58
C CYS A 15 -0.26 -7.37 3.60
N HIS A 16 -0.39 -8.61 4.08
CA HIS A 16 -0.37 -9.81 3.24
C HIS A 16 -1.59 -9.84 2.31
N HIS A 17 -2.77 -9.55 2.85
CA HIS A 17 -4.00 -9.40 2.05
C HIS A 17 -3.89 -8.33 0.96
N ALA A 18 -3.25 -7.20 1.24
CA ALA A 18 -3.09 -6.13 0.27
C ALA A 18 -2.19 -6.55 -0.91
N MET A 19 -1.12 -7.29 -0.65
CA MET A 19 -0.24 -7.84 -1.67
C MET A 19 -0.92 -8.93 -2.49
N GLU A 20 -1.61 -9.88 -1.83
CA GLU A 20 -2.37 -10.92 -2.52
C GLU A 20 -3.46 -10.34 -3.40
N TYR A 21 -4.14 -9.28 -2.95
CA TYR A 21 -5.15 -8.61 -3.75
C TYR A 21 -4.55 -8.01 -5.03
N LEU A 22 -3.43 -7.28 -4.92
CA LEU A 22 -2.74 -6.70 -6.07
C LEU A 22 -2.18 -7.76 -7.03
N ASP A 23 -1.64 -8.85 -6.48
CA ASP A 23 -1.12 -9.99 -7.23
C ASP A 23 -2.23 -10.74 -7.98
N SER A 24 -3.37 -10.96 -7.31
CA SER A 24 -4.58 -11.54 -7.91
C SER A 24 -5.11 -10.71 -9.08
N LYS A 25 -4.93 -9.39 -9.03
CA LYS A 25 -5.27 -8.49 -10.15
C LYS A 25 -4.17 -8.38 -11.21
N ASN A 26 -3.03 -9.05 -11.02
CA ASN A 26 -1.87 -9.02 -11.92
C ASN A 26 -1.34 -7.60 -12.18
N ILE A 27 -1.42 -6.75 -11.15
CA ILE A 27 -1.01 -5.36 -11.24
C ILE A 27 0.45 -5.26 -10.78
N PRO A 28 1.35 -4.67 -11.56
CA PRO A 28 2.71 -4.42 -11.11
C PRO A 28 2.69 -3.36 -9.99
N TYR A 29 3.18 -3.73 -8.80
CA TYR A 29 3.33 -2.84 -7.67
C TYR A 29 4.74 -2.92 -7.07
N GLU A 30 5.16 -1.82 -6.44
CA GLU A 30 6.41 -1.72 -5.70
C GLU A 30 6.13 -1.87 -4.21
N GLU A 31 6.56 -2.98 -3.61
CA GLU A 31 6.45 -3.18 -2.17
C GLU A 31 7.60 -2.45 -1.44
N LYS A 32 7.25 -1.60 -0.48
CA LYS A 32 8.18 -0.93 0.43
C LYS A 32 7.89 -1.29 1.88
N ASN A 33 8.78 -2.07 2.47
CA ASN A 33 8.62 -2.54 3.83
C ASN A 33 9.12 -1.50 4.85
N VAL A 34 8.21 -0.85 5.58
CA VAL A 34 8.55 0.20 6.56
C VAL A 34 9.16 -0.33 7.85
N SER A 35 9.10 -1.65 8.10
CA SER A 35 9.83 -2.27 9.21
C SER A 35 11.32 -2.43 8.90
N LYS A 36 11.66 -2.69 7.63
CA LYS A 36 13.06 -2.80 7.18
C LYS A 36 13.63 -1.48 6.71
N ASP A 37 12.78 -0.60 6.20
CA ASP A 37 13.17 0.65 5.58
C ASP A 37 12.74 1.86 6.44
N PRO A 38 13.68 2.52 7.13
CA PRO A 38 13.37 3.64 8.01
C PRO A 38 12.91 4.88 7.24
N GLU A 39 13.27 5.02 5.95
CA GLU A 39 12.79 6.13 5.12
C GLU A 39 11.31 5.96 4.80
N ALA A 40 10.89 4.75 4.46
CA ALA A 40 9.49 4.41 4.24
C ALA A 40 8.64 4.64 5.51
N ARG A 41 9.19 4.31 6.69
CA ARG A 41 8.55 4.64 7.98
C ARG A 41 8.41 6.15 8.18
N LYS A 42 9.47 6.91 7.87
CA LYS A 42 9.48 8.38 7.99
C LYS A 42 8.48 9.02 7.02
N TYR A 43 8.32 8.44 5.83
CA TYR A 43 7.34 8.87 4.83
C TYR A 43 5.90 8.67 5.32
N LEU A 44 5.58 7.52 5.92
CA LEU A 44 4.29 7.29 6.58
C LEU A 44 4.03 8.31 7.70
N LEU A 45 5.02 8.52 8.57
CA LEU A 45 4.94 9.51 9.66
C LEU A 45 4.73 10.93 9.12
N GLN A 46 5.44 11.32 8.07
CA GLN A 46 5.31 12.63 7.41
C GLN A 46 3.92 12.80 6.80
N LYS A 47 3.34 11.73 6.26
CA LYS A 47 1.97 11.69 5.74
C LYS A 47 0.91 11.55 6.83
N LYS A 48 1.29 11.54 8.13
CA LYS A 48 0.42 11.26 9.29
C LYS A 48 -0.32 9.91 9.20
N ILE A 49 0.28 8.96 8.48
CA ILE A 49 -0.23 7.59 8.39
C ILE A 49 0.19 6.86 9.65
N LEU A 50 -0.76 6.66 10.55
CA LEU A 50 -0.59 5.90 11.78
C LEU A 50 -1.03 4.43 11.63
N GLY A 51 -1.63 4.07 10.48
CA GLY A 51 -2.12 2.73 10.17
C GLY A 51 -1.53 2.19 8.87
N VAL A 52 -0.91 1.01 8.95
CA VAL A 52 -0.50 0.21 7.78
C VAL A 52 -1.60 -0.83 7.46
N PRO A 53 -1.75 -1.25 6.20
CA PRO A 53 -0.94 -0.92 5.01
C PRO A 53 -1.26 0.46 4.42
N ALA A 54 -0.35 1.05 3.63
CA ALA A 54 -0.65 2.26 2.86
C ALA A 54 -0.33 2.02 1.39
N ILE A 55 -1.28 2.31 0.50
CA ILE A 55 -1.15 2.01 -0.93
C ILE A 55 -1.17 3.33 -1.69
N TYR A 56 -0.16 3.55 -2.51
CA TYR A 56 -0.10 4.64 -3.46
C TYR A 56 -0.46 4.10 -4.82
N ILE A 57 -1.46 4.71 -5.46
CA ILE A 57 -1.83 4.43 -6.83
C ILE A 57 -1.69 5.73 -7.60
N ASP A 58 -0.62 5.85 -8.38
CA ASP A 58 -0.26 7.04 -9.15
C ASP A 58 0.03 8.27 -8.26
N ASP A 59 -1.00 9.08 -7.96
CA ASP A 59 -0.94 10.24 -7.06
C ASP A 59 -1.89 10.09 -5.84
N GLU A 60 -2.76 9.07 -5.87
CA GLU A 60 -3.68 8.81 -4.77
C GLU A 60 -3.03 7.96 -3.68
N LEU A 61 -3.20 8.44 -2.45
CA LEU A 61 -2.80 7.74 -1.25
C LEU A 61 -4.03 7.13 -0.58
N ILE A 62 -4.03 5.81 -0.50
CA ILE A 62 -4.95 5.03 0.30
C ILE A 62 -4.26 4.73 1.63
N MET A 63 -4.80 5.28 2.71
CA MET A 63 -4.40 4.92 4.06
C MET A 63 -5.22 3.71 4.51
N GLY A 64 -4.57 2.61 4.90
CA GLY A 64 -5.25 1.37 5.27
C GLY A 64 -5.42 0.40 4.11
N PHE A 65 -5.90 -0.79 4.44
CA PHE A 65 -6.40 -1.75 3.45
C PHE A 65 -7.87 -1.42 3.17
N ASP A 66 -8.11 -0.42 2.34
CA ASP A 66 -9.45 -0.05 1.89
C ASP A 66 -9.76 -0.70 0.55
N GLU A 67 -10.28 -1.92 0.60
CA GLU A 67 -10.72 -2.68 -0.59
C GLU A 67 -11.63 -1.86 -1.52
N ALA A 68 -12.51 -1.03 -0.96
CA ALA A 68 -13.43 -0.19 -1.72
C ALA A 68 -12.68 0.86 -2.57
N LYS A 69 -11.72 1.58 -1.95
CA LYS A 69 -10.89 2.56 -2.67
C LYS A 69 -9.99 1.91 -3.68
N ILE A 70 -9.43 0.73 -3.36
CA ILE A 70 -8.56 0.01 -4.29
C ILE A 70 -9.36 -0.43 -5.52
N ASN A 71 -10.58 -0.99 -5.36
CA ASN A 71 -11.45 -1.34 -6.48
C ASN A 71 -11.80 -0.09 -7.32
N GLU A 72 -12.18 1.02 -6.68
CA GLU A 72 -12.52 2.28 -7.35
C GLU A 72 -11.32 2.84 -8.15
N LEU A 73 -10.15 2.88 -7.54
CA LEU A 73 -8.91 3.36 -8.17
C LEU A 73 -8.41 2.45 -9.29
N LEU A 74 -8.65 1.16 -9.18
CA LEU A 74 -8.31 0.19 -10.22
C LEU A 74 -9.40 0.04 -11.27
N GLY A 75 -10.59 0.62 -11.05
CA GLY A 75 -11.73 0.58 -11.95
C GLY A 75 -12.34 -0.81 -12.08
N ILE A 76 -12.41 -1.56 -10.97
CA ILE A 76 -12.90 -2.94 -10.89
C ILE A 76 -14.26 -2.97 -10.19
#